data_AF-A0A0F3MN45-F1
#
_entry.id   AF-A0A0F3MN45-F1
#
_cell.length_a   1.000
_cell.length_b   1.000
_cell.length_c   1.000
_cell.angle_alpha   90.00
_cell.angle_beta   90.00
_cell.angle_gamma   90.00
#
_symmetry.space_group_name_H-M   'P 1'
#
loop_
_entity.id
_entity.type
_entity.pdbx_description
1 polymer ?
#
loop_
_entity_poly.entity_id
_entity_poly.type
_entity_poly.pdbx_seq_one_letter_code
_entity_poly.pdbx_strand_id
1 'polypeptide(L)'
;MKQVGQEGVITVEDSKNFNFEVEVVKGMRFDRGYISPYFATNREKMITEFENPHILLLDQKLSALAPMIPLLEAVVQTGKPLVIIADDVEGELLLH
;
A
#
# COMPACT_ATOMS: atom_id res chain seq x y z
N MET A 1 25.89 -1.63 2.27
CA MET A 1 25.69 -2.52 3.43
C MET A 1 25.94 -1.86 4.79
N LYS A 2 26.83 -0.87 4.96
CA LYS A 2 27.01 -0.17 6.26
C LYS A 2 25.86 0.79 6.67
N GLN A 3 25.00 1.17 5.73
CA GLN A 3 23.98 2.22 5.92
C GLN A 3 22.57 1.69 6.23
N VAL A 4 22.30 0.43 5.94
CA VAL A 4 21.03 -0.25 6.23
C VAL A 4 21.34 -1.33 7.26
N GLY A 5 20.63 -1.34 8.39
CA GLY A 5 20.84 -2.31 9.46
C GLY A 5 20.49 -3.74 9.04
N GLN A 6 20.62 -4.73 9.93
CA GLN A 6 20.28 -6.14 9.63
C GLN A 6 18.83 -6.34 9.16
N GLU A 7 17.91 -5.46 9.55
CA GLU A 7 16.49 -5.48 9.15
C GLU A 7 16.17 -4.57 7.95
N GLY A 8 17.21 -4.00 7.33
CA GLY A 8 17.08 -3.07 6.21
C GLY A 8 16.56 -3.76 4.93
N VAL A 9 15.55 -3.17 4.32
CA VAL A 9 15.05 -3.60 3.01
C VAL A 9 15.80 -2.86 1.91
N ILE A 10 16.26 -3.60 0.91
CA ILE A 10 16.89 -3.03 -0.28
C ILE A 10 15.92 -3.22 -1.45
N THR A 11 15.48 -2.10 -2.02
CA THR A 11 14.73 -2.07 -3.28
C THR A 11 15.69 -1.62 -4.39
N VAL A 12 15.63 -2.28 -5.54
CA VAL A 12 16.44 -1.92 -6.71
C VAL A 12 15.51 -1.33 -7.76
N GLU A 13 15.81 -0.10 -8.19
CA GLU A 13 15.08 0.58 -9.26
C GLU A 13 16.00 0.76 -10.47
N ASP A 14 15.48 0.49 -11.66
CA ASP A 14 16.21 0.70 -12.92
C ASP A 14 16.26 2.19 -13.24
N SER A 15 17.40 2.83 -12.95
CA SER A 15 17.66 4.23 -13.33
C SER A 15 18.24 4.32 -14.74
N LYS A 16 17.90 5.39 -15.48
CA LYS A 16 18.49 5.69 -16.80
C LYS A 16 19.90 6.28 -16.73
N ASN A 17 20.43 6.52 -15.52
CA ASN A 17 21.74 7.13 -15.32
C ASN A 17 22.83 6.04 -15.22
N PHE A 18 24.02 6.36 -15.72
CA PHE A 18 25.18 5.46 -15.69
C PHE A 18 25.80 5.26 -14.29
N ASN A 19 25.34 6.00 -13.30
CA ASN A 19 25.88 5.99 -11.94
C ASN A 19 24.98 5.21 -10.98
N PHE A 20 25.58 4.43 -10.09
CA PHE A 20 24.87 3.79 -8.99
C PHE A 20 24.63 4.80 -7.87
N GLU A 21 23.36 5.08 -7.57
CA GLU A 21 22.95 5.92 -6.44
C GLU A 21 22.33 5.05 -5.35
N VAL A 22 22.64 5.36 -4.08
CA VAL A 22 22.08 4.67 -2.91
C VAL A 22 21.34 5.69 -2.08
N GLU A 23 20.02 5.60 -2.06
CA GLU A 23 19.14 6.42 -1.23
C GLU A 23 18.64 5.60 -0.02
N VAL A 24 18.72 6.17 1.18
CA VAL A 24 18.17 5.56 2.40
C VAL A 24 16.87 6.27 2.74
N VAL A 25 15.75 5.61 2.46
CA VAL A 25 14.41 6.12 2.77
C VAL A 25 13.95 5.55 4.12
N LYS A 26 13.41 6.41 4.98
CA LYS A 26 12.72 5.97 6.20
C LYS A 26 11.35 5.43 5.82
N GLY A 27 11.17 4.13 5.95
CA GLY A 27 9.91 3.45 5.65
C GLY A 27 9.76 2.18 6.48
N MET A 28 8.70 1.44 6.21
CA MET A 28 8.38 0.18 6.88
C MET A 28 7.87 -0.81 5.84
N ARG A 29 8.22 -2.08 6.00
CA ARG A 29 7.74 -3.18 5.19
C ARG A 29 7.16 -4.27 6.09
N PHE A 30 6.03 -4.82 5.68
CA PHE A 30 5.40 -5.98 6.31
C PHE A 30 5.46 -7.17 5.37
N ASP A 31 5.42 -8.38 5.92
CA ASP A 31 5.29 -9.62 5.14
C ASP A 31 3.80 -9.94 4.87
N ARG A 32 3.09 -8.96 4.29
CA ARG A 32 1.70 -9.09 3.83
C ARG A 32 1.52 -8.30 2.54
N GLY A 33 0.74 -8.86 1.62
CA GLY A 33 0.38 -8.23 0.35
C GLY A 33 -1.04 -7.70 0.32
N TYR A 34 -1.50 -7.32 -0.88
CA TYR A 34 -2.91 -7.00 -1.11
C TYR A 34 -3.78 -8.26 -1.02
N ILE A 35 -5.00 -8.09 -0.51
CA ILE A 35 -5.95 -9.19 -0.26
C ILE A 35 -6.67 -9.67 -1.52
N SER A 36 -6.58 -8.92 -2.63
CA SER A 36 -7.24 -9.25 -3.89
C SER A 36 -6.39 -8.80 -5.09
N PRO A 37 -6.22 -9.64 -6.13
CA PRO A 37 -5.43 -9.29 -7.32
C PRO A 37 -6.03 -8.12 -8.11
N TYR A 38 -7.31 -7.80 -7.89
CA TYR A 38 -7.96 -6.63 -8.49
C TYR A 38 -7.32 -5.30 -8.06
N PHE A 39 -6.59 -5.28 -6.95
CA PHE A 39 -5.87 -4.09 -6.47
C PHE A 39 -4.51 -3.86 -7.16
N ALA A 40 -4.07 -4.74 -8.06
CA ALA A 40 -2.84 -4.54 -8.80
C ALA A 40 -2.97 -3.33 -9.75
N THR A 41 -2.16 -2.29 -9.51
CA THR A 41 -2.09 -1.10 -10.39
C THR A 41 -1.20 -1.37 -11.59
N ASN A 42 -0.24 -2.28 -11.47
CA ASN A 42 0.54 -2.82 -12.58
C ASN A 42 0.34 -4.34 -12.65
N ARG A 43 -0.43 -4.79 -13.65
CA ARG A 43 -0.79 -6.20 -13.84
C ARG A 43 0.34 -7.06 -14.40
N GLU A 44 1.34 -6.47 -15.05
CA GLU A 44 2.49 -7.24 -15.55
C GLU A 44 3.42 -7.63 -14.40
N LYS A 45 3.68 -6.68 -13.51
CA LYS A 45 4.53 -6.89 -12.33
C LYS A 45 3.75 -7.45 -11.13
N MET A 46 2.42 -7.46 -11.19
CA MET A 46 1.51 -7.83 -10.09
C MET A 46 1.79 -7.04 -8.81
N ILE A 47 1.98 -5.73 -8.96
CA ILE A 47 2.26 -4.79 -7.85
C ILE A 47 1.16 -3.73 -7.71
N THR A 48 1.08 -3.18 -6.52
CA THR A 48 0.20 -2.05 -6.16
C THR A 48 1.07 -0.91 -5.66
N GLU A 49 1.02 0.21 -6.35
CA GLU A 49 1.82 1.40 -6.07
C GLU A 49 0.91 2.63 -6.05
N PHE A 50 1.05 3.47 -5.03
CA PHE A 50 0.28 4.69 -4.87
C PHE A 50 1.20 5.86 -4.49
N GLU A 51 0.97 7.01 -5.10
CA GLU A 51 1.63 8.26 -4.73
C GLU A 51 0.79 9.03 -3.71
N ASN A 52 1.44 9.47 -2.61
CA ASN A 52 0.81 10.26 -1.54
C ASN A 52 -0.57 9.75 -1.08
N PRO A 53 -0.74 8.44 -0.77
CA PRO A 53 -2.02 7.90 -0.37
C PRO A 53 -2.41 8.35 1.05
N HIS A 54 -3.71 8.41 1.30
CA HIS A 54 -4.22 8.33 2.66
C HIS A 54 -4.07 6.89 3.17
N ILE A 55 -3.67 6.74 4.43
CA ILE A 55 -3.56 5.44 5.08
C ILE A 55 -4.57 5.38 6.22
N LEU A 56 -5.51 4.46 6.13
CA LEU A 56 -6.45 4.13 7.20
C LEU A 56 -5.97 2.88 7.91
N LEU A 57 -5.72 3.00 9.22
CA LEU A 57 -5.36 1.87 10.08
C LEU A 57 -6.58 1.48 10.91
N LEU A 58 -6.96 0.22 10.86
CA LEU A 58 -8.02 -0.38 11.66
C LEU A 58 -7.41 -1.49 12.52
N ASP A 59 -7.70 -1.47 13.82
CA ASP A 59 -7.29 -2.50 14.78
C ASP A 59 -8.28 -3.65 14.90
N GLN A 60 -9.32 -3.64 14.06
CA GLN A 60 -10.40 -4.61 14.02
C GLN A 60 -10.62 -5.11 12.59
N LYS A 61 -11.38 -6.20 12.46
CA LYS A 61 -11.82 -6.71 11.17
C LYS A 61 -12.75 -5.72 10.48
N LEU A 62 -12.59 -5.58 9.17
CA LEU A 62 -13.50 -4.83 8.35
C LEU A 62 -14.59 -5.75 7.79
N SER A 63 -15.74 -5.76 8.47
CA SER A 63 -16.88 -6.62 8.13
C SER A 63 -17.94 -5.91 7.29
N ALA A 64 -18.02 -4.57 7.33
CA ALA A 64 -19.04 -3.81 6.61
C ALA A 64 -18.52 -2.45 6.12
N LEU A 65 -18.88 -2.07 4.88
CA LEU A 65 -18.55 -0.77 4.29
C LEU A 65 -19.54 0.34 4.64
N ALA A 66 -20.79 0.00 5.01
CA ALA A 66 -21.82 0.98 5.35
C ALA A 66 -21.36 2.08 6.34
N PRO A 67 -20.70 1.75 7.47
CA PRO A 67 -20.19 2.78 8.39
C PRO A 67 -19.03 3.60 7.82
N MET A 68 -18.36 3.12 6.77
CA MET A 68 -17.24 3.80 6.13
C MET A 68 -17.66 4.74 5.00
N ILE A 69 -18.90 4.69 4.51
CA ILE A 69 -19.36 5.52 3.38
C ILE A 69 -18.99 7.00 3.55
N PRO A 70 -19.25 7.66 4.70
CA PRO A 70 -18.92 9.08 4.87
C PRO A 70 -17.41 9.37 4.76
N LEU A 71 -16.57 8.44 5.24
CA LEU A 71 -15.12 8.55 5.11
C LEU A 71 -14.68 8.38 3.66
N LEU A 72 -15.25 7.40 2.95
CA LEU A 72 -14.96 7.15 1.54
C LEU A 72 -15.35 8.36 0.68
N GLU A 73 -16.50 8.96 0.92
CA GLU A 73 -16.94 10.19 0.25
C GLU A 73 -15.95 11.34 0.48
N ALA A 74 -15.52 11.55 1.72
CA ALA A 74 -14.54 12.57 2.06
C ALA A 74 -13.19 12.33 1.35
N VAL A 75 -12.73 11.09 1.31
CA VAL A 75 -11.49 10.70 0.62
C VAL A 75 -11.62 10.93 -0.89
N VAL A 76 -12.74 10.54 -1.51
CA VAL A 76 -12.98 10.75 -2.95
C VAL A 76 -12.88 12.23 -3.32
N GLN A 77 -13.37 13.13 -2.46
CA GLN A 77 -13.24 14.59 -2.68
C GLN A 77 -11.78 15.08 -2.68
N THR A 78 -10.86 14.38 -2.03
CA THR A 78 -9.43 14.73 -2.05
C THR A 78 -8.73 14.32 -3.35
N GLY A 79 -9.32 13.41 -4.13
CA GLY A 79 -8.72 12.82 -5.32
C GLY A 79 -7.49 11.95 -5.05
N LYS A 80 -7.15 11.70 -3.77
CA LYS A 80 -5.99 10.89 -3.39
C LYS A 80 -6.38 9.42 -3.19
N PRO A 81 -5.47 8.47 -3.48
CA PRO A 81 -5.70 7.06 -3.18
C PRO A 81 -5.87 6.81 -1.68
N LEU A 82 -6.58 5.75 -1.32
CA LEU A 82 -6.73 5.27 0.04
C LEU A 82 -6.19 3.85 0.17
N VAL A 83 -5.29 3.65 1.12
CA VAL A 83 -4.80 2.34 1.55
C VAL A 83 -5.41 2.02 2.89
N ILE A 84 -6.07 0.87 2.99
CA ILE A 84 -6.67 0.38 4.24
C ILE A 84 -5.83 -0.79 4.75
N ILE A 85 -5.40 -0.70 6.00
CA ILE A 85 -4.70 -1.77 6.72
C ILE A 85 -5.57 -2.15 7.91
N ALA A 86 -6.07 -3.38 7.90
CA ALA A 86 -6.92 -3.95 8.94
C ALA A 86 -6.43 -5.36 9.31
N ASP A 87 -6.91 -5.92 10.42
CA ASP A 87 -6.61 -7.30 10.81
C ASP A 87 -7.07 -8.31 9.73
N ASP A 88 -8.28 -8.09 9.22
CA ASP A 88 -8.93 -8.90 8.20
C ASP A 88 -9.99 -8.08 7.45
N VAL A 89 -10.36 -8.51 6.24
CA VAL A 89 -11.44 -7.90 5.45
C VAL A 89 -12.35 -9.01 4.96
N GLU A 90 -13.62 -8.95 5.35
CA GLU A 90 -14.58 -10.03 5.05
C GLU A 90 -15.00 -10.03 3.57
N GLY A 91 -15.23 -11.24 3.03
CA GLY A 91 -15.28 -11.51 1.59
C GLY A 91 -16.41 -10.85 0.79
N GLU A 92 -17.52 -10.46 1.44
CA GLU A 92 -18.59 -9.70 0.75
C GLU A 92 -18.08 -8.34 0.25
N LEU A 93 -17.05 -7.79 0.90
CA LEU A 93 -16.42 -6.52 0.54
C LEU A 93 -15.43 -6.64 -0.61
N LEU A 94 -15.01 -7.87 -0.96
CA LEU A 94 -14.01 -8.14 -2.00
C LEU A 94 -14.63 -8.51 -3.35
N LEU A 95 -15.94 -8.75 -3.37
CA LEU A 95 -16.67 -9.26 -4.53
C LEU A 95 -17.31 -8.16 -5.39
N HIS A 96 -17.21 -6.89 -5.00
CA HIS A 96 -17.80 -5.75 -5.70
C HIS A 96 -16.75 -4.69 -6.00
#